data_AF-A0A8X6QCQ0-F1
#
_entry.id   AF-A0A8X6QCQ0-F1
#
_cell.length_a   1.000
_cell.length_b   1.000
_cell.length_c   1.000
_cell.angle_alpha   90.00
_cell.angle_beta   90.00
_cell.angle_gamma   90.00
#
_symmetry.space_group_name_H-M   'P 1'
#
loop_
_entity.id
_entity.type
_entity.pdbx_description
1 polymer ?
#
loop_
_entity_poly.entity_id
_entity_poly.type
_entity_poly.pdbx_seq_one_letter_code
_entity_poly.pdbx_strand_id
1 'polypeptide(L)'
;MHREKAESEVMFCGIMNLPPPPTKCNNILLQTAKETCEESMAEAVHEAVEENDGGRDIAVAVDGSWQKRGFSSKNGVVTVTSVDTGKVIDVEILSKHCICPFKTKHLQNCKRNFDGYSGKMEVILDSASQTSFITNDIMGKHRFRQGDS
;
A
#
# COMPACT_ATOMS: atom_id res chain seq x y z
N MET A 1 -25.87 -5.08 -7.48
CA MET A 1 -24.42 -5.19 -7.23
C MET A 1 -23.74 -3.96 -6.60
N HIS A 2 -23.86 -2.72 -7.11
CA HIS A 2 -23.31 -1.55 -6.38
C HIS A 2 -24.12 -1.18 -5.13
N ARG A 3 -25.44 -1.44 -5.15
CA ARG A 3 -26.38 -1.09 -4.08
C ARG A 3 -26.27 -2.02 -2.84
N GLU A 4 -26.07 -3.32 -3.06
CA GLU A 4 -25.97 -4.31 -1.97
C GLU A 4 -24.72 -4.12 -1.07
N LYS A 5 -23.60 -3.65 -1.62
CA LYS A 5 -22.38 -3.41 -0.82
C LYS A 5 -22.53 -2.21 0.11
N ALA A 6 -23.12 -1.12 -0.37
CA ALA A 6 -23.39 0.06 0.44
C ALA A 6 -24.38 -0.26 1.57
N GLU A 7 -25.37 -1.11 1.32
CA GLU A 7 -26.33 -1.56 2.34
C GLU A 7 -25.63 -2.38 3.44
N SER A 8 -24.68 -3.26 3.09
CA SER A 8 -23.93 -4.05 4.08
C SER A 8 -23.00 -3.22 4.99
N GLU A 9 -22.35 -2.19 4.44
CA GLU A 9 -21.48 -1.31 5.22
C GLU A 9 -22.28 -0.41 6.16
N VAL A 10 -23.41 0.13 5.68
CA VAL A 10 -24.33 0.93 6.50
C VAL A 10 -24.94 0.09 7.62
N MET A 11 -25.30 -1.17 7.35
CA MET A 11 -25.82 -2.09 8.36
C MET A 11 -24.77 -2.40 9.43
N PHE A 12 -23.53 -2.67 9.04
CA PHE A 12 -22.42 -2.88 9.98
C PHE A 12 -22.19 -1.65 10.88
N CYS A 13 -22.10 -0.46 10.29
CA CYS A 13 -21.94 0.78 11.06
C CYS A 13 -23.12 0.99 12.02
N GLY A 14 -24.35 0.71 11.59
CA GLY A 14 -25.53 0.77 12.45
C GLY A 14 -25.47 -0.19 13.64
N ILE A 15 -25.02 -1.44 13.42
CA ILE A 15 -24.82 -2.43 14.50
C ILE A 15 -23.74 -1.95 15.48
N MET A 16 -22.66 -1.35 14.98
CA MET A 16 -21.53 -0.87 15.77
C MET A 16 -21.74 0.53 16.37
N ASN A 17 -22.92 1.14 16.17
CA ASN A 17 -23.22 2.52 16.55
C ASN A 17 -22.20 3.54 16.02
N LEU A 18 -21.68 3.28 14.82
CA LEU A 18 -20.74 4.13 14.10
C LEU A 18 -21.50 5.06 13.14
N PRO A 19 -20.96 6.26 12.85
CA PRO A 19 -21.51 7.08 11.77
C PRO A 19 -21.47 6.30 10.45
N PRO A 20 -22.42 6.54 9.53
CA PRO A 20 -22.42 5.89 8.23
C PRO A 20 -21.10 6.20 7.50
N PRO A 21 -20.60 5.24 6.71
CA PRO A 21 -19.30 5.39 6.05
C PRO A 21 -19.32 6.64 5.15
N PRO A 22 -18.27 7.47 5.19
CA PRO A 22 -18.22 8.68 4.40
C PRO A 22 -18.25 8.34 2.90
N THR A 23 -19.16 8.96 2.16
CA THR A 23 -19.32 8.72 0.72
C THR A 23 -18.21 9.32 -0.13
N LYS A 24 -17.44 10.26 0.45
CA LYS A 24 -16.25 10.88 -0.17
C LYS A 24 -15.20 11.10 0.90
N CYS A 25 -13.96 10.70 0.63
CA CYS A 25 -12.81 11.08 1.44
C CYS A 25 -12.45 12.55 1.17
N ASN A 26 -12.29 13.35 2.23
CA ASN A 26 -11.81 14.72 2.13
C ASN A 26 -10.30 14.70 1.80
N ASN A 27 -9.86 15.49 0.82
CA ASN A 27 -8.46 15.56 0.41
C ASN A 27 -7.53 16.02 1.56
N ILE A 28 -8.04 16.83 2.49
CA ILE A 28 -7.28 17.27 3.67
C ILE A 28 -6.99 16.06 4.57
N LEU A 29 -8.03 15.26 4.88
CA LEU A 29 -7.87 14.07 5.70
C LEU A 29 -6.92 13.06 5.06
N LEU A 30 -6.98 12.91 3.74
CA LEU A 30 -6.07 12.03 3.02
C LEU A 30 -4.62 12.51 3.11
N GLN A 31 -4.39 13.81 2.98
CA GLN A 31 -3.06 14.39 3.05
C GLN A 31 -2.48 14.27 4.46
N THR A 32 -3.24 14.64 5.49
CA THR A 32 -2.83 14.52 6.89
C THR A 32 -2.54 13.06 7.25
N ALA A 33 -3.42 12.13 6.85
CA ALA A 33 -3.17 10.71 7.09
C ALA A 33 -1.88 10.23 6.41
N LYS A 34 -1.58 10.71 5.20
CA LYS A 34 -0.34 10.37 4.50
C LYS A 34 0.89 10.90 5.22
N GLU A 35 0.85 12.14 5.68
CA GLU A 35 1.94 12.77 6.45
C GLU A 35 2.18 12.01 7.77
N THR A 36 1.12 11.72 8.52
CA THR A 36 1.23 10.93 9.76
C THR A 36 1.76 9.52 9.50
N CYS A 37 1.39 8.88 8.39
CA CYS A 37 1.98 7.59 8.02
C CYS A 37 3.48 7.70 7.72
N GLU A 38 3.91 8.73 6.98
CA GLU A 38 5.32 8.95 6.65
C GLU A 38 6.16 9.21 7.92
N GLU A 39 5.65 10.04 8.84
CA GLU A 39 6.29 10.29 10.14
C GLU A 39 6.38 9.01 10.99
N SER A 40 5.28 8.28 11.11
CA SER A 40 5.22 7.05 11.89
C SER A 40 6.16 5.95 11.35
N MET A 41 6.28 5.81 10.03
CA MET A 41 7.23 4.86 9.44
C MET A 41 8.68 5.29 9.65
N ALA A 42 8.98 6.59 9.61
CA ALA A 42 10.32 7.10 9.89
C ALA A 42 10.73 6.83 11.35
N GLU A 43 9.82 7.04 12.30
CA GLU A 43 10.02 6.68 13.71
C GLU A 43 10.20 5.16 13.88
N ALA A 44 9.39 4.35 13.21
CA ALA A 44 9.51 2.89 13.26
C ALA A 44 10.89 2.39 12.78
N VAL A 45 11.47 3.02 11.76
CA VAL A 45 12.84 2.72 11.30
C VAL A 45 13.86 3.13 12.35
N HIS A 46 13.72 4.31 12.96
CA HIS A 46 14.63 4.77 14.00
C HIS A 46 14.65 3.78 15.18
N GLU A 47 13.49 3.39 15.67
CA GLU A 47 13.38 2.42 16.76
C GLU A 47 13.96 1.05 16.38
N ALA A 48 13.75 0.59 15.15
CA ALA A 48 14.34 -0.68 14.69
C ALA A 48 15.88 -0.62 14.68
N VAL A 49 16.46 0.52 14.30
CA VAL A 49 17.92 0.72 14.33
C VAL A 49 18.43 0.79 15.77
N GLU A 50 17.71 1.43 16.68
CA GLU A 50 18.08 1.49 18.10
C GLU A 50 18.02 0.12 18.78
N GLU A 51 16.97 -0.67 18.51
CA GLU A 51 16.86 -2.05 19.03
C GLU A 51 17.93 -2.99 18.44
N ASN A 52 18.46 -2.67 17.26
CA ASN A 52 19.54 -3.42 16.61
C ASN A 52 20.94 -2.87 16.97
N ASP A 53 21.11 -2.26 18.16
CA ASP A 53 22.37 -1.68 18.64
C ASP A 53 23.01 -0.66 17.67
N GLY A 54 22.19 0.09 16.93
CA GLY A 54 22.61 1.03 15.89
C GLY A 54 22.90 0.38 14.53
N GLY A 55 22.72 -0.94 14.41
CA GLY A 55 22.80 -1.69 13.18
C GLY A 55 21.69 -1.33 12.20
N ARG A 56 22.06 -1.15 10.93
CA ARG A 56 21.12 -0.82 9.85
C ARG A 56 20.61 -2.04 9.09
N ASP A 57 21.15 -3.21 9.41
CA ASP A 57 20.72 -4.48 8.84
C ASP A 57 19.51 -4.98 9.63
N ILE A 58 18.32 -4.55 9.22
CA ILE A 58 17.05 -4.87 9.88
C ILE A 58 16.40 -6.07 9.21
N ALA A 59 16.02 -7.07 10.00
CA ALA A 59 15.22 -8.19 9.53
C ALA A 59 13.78 -7.75 9.27
N VAL A 60 13.21 -8.11 8.12
CA VAL A 60 11.87 -7.66 7.72
C VAL A 60 10.98 -8.82 7.29
N ALA A 61 9.69 -8.70 7.61
CA ALA A 61 8.60 -9.49 7.06
C ALA A 61 7.86 -8.65 6.01
N VAL A 62 7.56 -9.24 4.86
CA VAL A 62 6.81 -8.57 3.79
C VAL A 62 5.46 -9.26 3.67
N ASP A 63 4.38 -8.49 3.86
CA ASP A 63 3.01 -8.96 3.69
C ASP A 63 2.30 -8.17 2.59
N GLY A 64 1.33 -8.80 1.95
CA GLY A 64 0.47 -8.15 0.97
C GLY A 64 -0.98 -8.30 1.36
N SER A 65 -1.81 -7.37 0.88
CA SER A 65 -3.26 -7.50 0.96
C SER A 65 -3.93 -7.00 -0.30
N TRP A 66 -5.05 -7.62 -0.68
CA TRP A 66 -5.74 -7.40 -1.95
C TRP A 66 -7.21 -7.14 -1.67
N GLN A 67 -7.78 -6.13 -2.32
CA GLN A 67 -9.17 -5.73 -2.11
C GLN A 67 -10.17 -6.88 -2.33
N LYS A 68 -9.87 -7.82 -3.24
CA LYS A 68 -10.74 -8.95 -3.56
C LYS A 68 -9.94 -10.24 -3.70
N ARG A 69 -10.47 -11.31 -3.09
CA ARG A 69 -10.00 -12.69 -3.32
C ARG A 69 -10.30 -13.12 -4.77
N GLY A 70 -9.43 -13.98 -5.32
CA GLY A 70 -9.67 -14.67 -6.59
C GLY A 70 -9.40 -13.82 -7.81
N PHE A 71 -8.10 -13.56 -8.08
CA PHE A 71 -7.55 -12.96 -9.29
C PHE A 71 -8.38 -11.82 -9.94
N SER A 72 -9.11 -11.04 -9.14
CA SER A 72 -10.00 -9.98 -9.62
C SER A 72 -9.78 -8.67 -8.87
N SER A 73 -8.72 -8.62 -8.04
CA SER A 73 -8.36 -7.41 -7.32
C SER A 73 -7.89 -6.32 -8.27
N LYS A 74 -8.39 -5.10 -8.02
CA LYS A 74 -7.93 -3.88 -8.69
C LYS A 74 -6.94 -3.10 -7.86
N ASN A 75 -6.93 -3.32 -6.56
CA ASN A 75 -6.07 -2.62 -5.61
C ASN A 75 -5.37 -3.64 -4.72
N GLY A 76 -4.07 -3.44 -4.51
CA GLY A 76 -3.27 -4.17 -3.56
C GLY A 76 -2.51 -3.19 -2.66
N VAL A 77 -2.07 -3.68 -1.52
CA VAL A 77 -1.11 -3.01 -0.65
C VAL A 77 -0.04 -4.03 -0.29
N VAL A 78 1.20 -3.59 -0.24
CA VAL A 78 2.35 -4.35 0.25
C VAL A 78 2.90 -3.58 1.44
N THR A 79 3.17 -4.28 2.53
CA THR A 79 3.70 -3.71 3.76
C THR A 79 4.99 -4.42 4.13
N VAL A 80 6.00 -3.65 4.51
CA VAL A 80 7.26 -4.14 5.06
C VAL A 80 7.26 -3.85 6.55
N THR A 81 7.42 -4.89 7.35
CA THR A 81 7.36 -4.83 8.81
C THR A 81 8.69 -5.31 9.38
N SER A 82 9.29 -4.56 10.30
CA SER A 82 10.46 -5.03 11.05
C SER A 82 10.08 -6.24 11.88
N VAL A 83 10.88 -7.30 11.81
CA VAL A 83 10.65 -8.55 12.57
C VAL A 83 10.86 -8.30 14.06
N ASP A 84 11.83 -7.47 14.41
CA ASP A 84 12.24 -7.25 15.80
C ASP A 84 11.23 -6.35 16.54
N THR A 85 10.86 -5.21 15.93
CA THR A 85 9.92 -4.26 16.56
C THR A 85 8.45 -4.58 16.26
N GLY A 86 8.17 -5.38 15.23
CA GLY A 86 6.82 -5.62 14.71
C GLY A 86 6.15 -4.39 14.07
N LYS A 87 6.91 -3.32 13.81
CA LYS A 87 6.40 -2.06 13.24
C LYS A 87 6.53 -2.02 11.73
N VAL A 88 5.57 -1.37 11.07
CA VAL A 88 5.61 -1.14 9.62
C VAL A 88 6.62 -0.04 9.32
N ILE A 89 7.59 -0.34 8.47
CA ILE A 89 8.67 0.58 8.06
C ILE A 89 8.51 1.09 6.63
N ASP A 90 7.75 0.38 5.78
CA ASP A 90 7.41 0.84 4.44
C ASP A 90 6.08 0.25 3.95
N VAL A 91 5.41 0.98 3.06
CA VAL A 91 4.15 0.58 2.43
C VAL A 91 4.11 0.99 0.97
N GLU A 92 3.81 0.04 0.09
CA GLU A 92 3.53 0.29 -1.32
C GLU A 92 2.08 -0.02 -1.68
N ILE A 93 1.38 0.97 -2.24
CA ILE A 93 0.00 0.82 -2.70
C ILE A 93 0.00 0.57 -4.20
N LEU A 94 -0.68 -0.48 -4.65
CA LEU A 94 -0.77 -0.88 -6.05
C LEU A 94 -2.20 -0.73 -6.55
N SER A 95 -2.39 -0.08 -7.69
CA SER A 95 -3.70 0.09 -8.28
C SER A 95 -3.67 -0.10 -9.79
N LYS A 96 -4.60 -0.93 -10.26
CA LYS A 96 -5.01 -1.13 -11.67
C LYS A 96 -6.18 -0.23 -12.05
N HIS A 97 -6.77 0.46 -11.08
CA HIS A 97 -7.97 1.23 -11.32
C HIS A 97 -7.64 2.50 -12.10
N CYS A 98 -8.17 2.60 -13.31
CA CYS A 98 -8.02 3.78 -14.15
C CYS A 98 -9.32 4.58 -14.13
N ILE A 99 -9.25 5.81 -13.61
CA ILE A 99 -10.36 6.77 -13.57
C ILE A 99 -10.12 7.88 -14.60
N CYS A 100 -9.59 7.53 -15.78
CA CYS A 100 -9.38 8.51 -16.85
C CYS A 100 -10.67 8.65 -17.67
N PRO A 101 -11.32 9.82 -17.68
CA PRO A 101 -12.56 10.03 -18.42
C PRO A 101 -12.37 9.97 -19.94
N PHE A 102 -11.16 10.27 -20.45
CA PHE A 102 -10.83 10.24 -21.87
C PHE A 102 -9.52 9.49 -22.11
N LYS A 103 -9.52 8.54 -23.06
CA LYS A 103 -8.33 7.76 -23.44
C LYS A 103 -7.17 8.63 -23.94
N THR A 104 -7.47 9.78 -24.53
CA THR A 104 -6.48 10.69 -25.15
C THR A 104 -5.55 11.40 -24.15
N LYS A 105 -5.95 11.53 -22.87
CA LYS A 105 -5.11 12.10 -21.79
C LYS A 105 -4.71 11.06 -20.75
N HIS A 106 -4.84 9.78 -21.07
CA HIS A 106 -4.58 8.68 -20.14
C HIS A 106 -3.17 8.75 -19.57
N LEU A 107 -2.14 8.93 -20.41
CA LEU A 107 -0.74 8.95 -19.99
C LEU A 107 -0.39 10.06 -18.99
N GLN A 108 -1.12 11.18 -19.00
CA GLN A 108 -0.81 12.34 -18.14
C GLN A 108 -1.58 12.32 -16.81
N ASN A 109 -2.78 11.73 -16.80
CA ASN A 109 -3.71 11.84 -15.66
C ASN A 109 -4.08 10.48 -15.04
N CYS A 110 -3.48 9.37 -15.49
CA CYS A 110 -3.79 8.07 -14.91
C CYS A 110 -3.13 7.92 -13.54
N LYS A 111 -3.95 7.59 -12.54
CA LYS A 111 -3.50 7.23 -11.19
C LYS A 111 -3.17 5.74 -11.03
N ARG A 112 -3.30 4.96 -12.11
CA ARG A 112 -2.86 3.56 -12.15
C ARG A 112 -1.34 3.55 -12.04
N ASN A 113 -0.81 2.79 -11.11
CA ASN A 113 0.64 2.61 -10.92
C ASN A 113 1.08 1.15 -11.11
N PHE A 114 0.15 0.22 -11.34
CA PHE A 114 0.48 -1.17 -11.61
C PHE A 114 -0.11 -1.65 -12.93
N ASP A 115 0.72 -2.31 -13.74
CA ASP A 115 0.31 -2.98 -14.97
C ASP A 115 0.57 -4.49 -14.90
N GLY A 116 -0.40 -5.29 -15.35
CA GLY A 116 -0.34 -6.76 -15.27
C GLY A 116 -1.62 -7.42 -14.70
N TYR A 117 -1.67 -8.76 -14.74
CA TYR A 117 -2.80 -9.52 -14.19
C TYR A 117 -2.79 -9.52 -12.65
N SER A 118 -3.97 -9.68 -12.05
CA SER A 118 -4.20 -9.71 -10.58
C SER A 118 -3.24 -10.63 -9.82
N GLY A 119 -3.02 -11.84 -10.30
CA GLY A 119 -2.04 -12.77 -9.74
C GLY A 119 -0.58 -12.26 -9.78
N LYS A 120 -0.19 -11.38 -10.72
CA LYS A 120 1.16 -10.76 -10.68
C LYS A 120 1.35 -9.84 -9.48
N MET A 121 0.28 -9.36 -8.85
CA MET A 121 0.42 -8.57 -7.63
C MET A 121 0.88 -9.43 -6.45
N GLU A 122 0.66 -10.74 -6.48
CA GLU A 122 1.16 -11.67 -5.47
C GLU A 122 2.67 -11.90 -5.64
N VAL A 123 3.14 -11.92 -6.90
CA VAL A 123 4.57 -12.07 -7.24
C VAL A 123 5.40 -10.84 -6.84
N ILE A 124 4.76 -9.69 -6.59
CA ILE A 124 5.48 -8.51 -6.09
C ILE A 124 6.07 -8.78 -4.71
N LEU A 125 5.39 -9.57 -3.87
CA LEU A 125 5.93 -9.98 -2.57
C LEU A 125 7.24 -10.76 -2.73
N ASP A 126 7.30 -11.67 -3.70
CA ASP A 126 8.52 -12.45 -3.98
C ASP A 126 9.65 -11.55 -4.49
N SER A 127 9.34 -10.52 -5.28
CA SER A 127 10.35 -9.56 -5.76
C SER A 127 10.79 -8.56 -4.70
N ALA A 128 9.89 -8.12 -3.82
CA ALA A 128 10.21 -7.25 -2.69
C ALA A 128 11.08 -7.99 -1.66
N SER A 129 10.81 -9.28 -1.43
CA SER A 129 11.64 -10.17 -0.61
C SER A 129 13.03 -10.44 -1.21
N GLN A 130 13.19 -10.40 -2.54
CA GLN A 130 14.52 -10.46 -3.18
C GLN A 130 15.22 -9.10 -3.14
N THR A 131 14.46 -8.00 -3.25
CA THR A 131 15.00 -6.64 -3.17
C THR A 131 15.46 -6.33 -1.75
N SER A 132 14.91 -6.96 -0.71
CA SER A 132 15.37 -6.78 0.69
C SER A 132 16.77 -7.37 0.98
N PHE A 133 17.30 -8.26 0.12
CA PHE A 133 18.74 -8.62 0.16
C PHE A 133 19.63 -7.55 -0.51
N ILE A 134 19.03 -6.61 -1.25
CA ILE A 134 19.72 -5.53 -1.98
C ILE A 134 19.45 -4.15 -1.36
N THR A 135 18.45 -3.98 -0.49
CA THR A 135 18.24 -2.74 0.30
C THR A 135 19.29 -2.51 1.39
N ASN A 136 20.47 -3.13 1.27
CA ASN A 136 21.71 -2.70 1.94
C ASN A 136 22.02 -1.20 1.73
N ASP A 137 21.28 -0.48 0.88
CA ASP A 137 21.25 0.98 0.81
C ASP A 137 19.90 1.54 1.29
N ILE A 138 19.76 1.66 2.62
CA ILE A 138 18.78 2.55 3.24
C ILE A 138 19.20 4.00 2.89
N MET A 139 18.66 4.52 1.78
CA MET A 139 18.45 5.94 1.43
C MET A 139 18.36 6.08 -0.10
N GLY A 140 17.32 5.52 -0.71
CA GLY A 140 17.07 5.74 -2.12
C GLY A 140 15.63 5.43 -2.47
N LYS A 141 14.82 6.46 -2.73
CA LYS A 141 13.52 6.32 -3.41
C LYS A 141 13.71 5.58 -4.73
N HIS A 142 13.72 4.25 -4.71
CA HIS A 142 13.64 3.47 -5.93
C HIS A 142 12.17 3.28 -6.29
N ARG A 143 11.68 4.32 -6.99
CA ARG A 143 10.51 4.22 -7.86
C ARG A 143 10.76 3.08 -8.83
N PHE A 144 10.16 1.91 -8.60
CA PHE A 144 10.11 0.82 -9.58
C PHE A 144 9.31 1.27 -10.81
N ARG A 145 9.99 1.96 -11.74
CA ARG A 145 9.58 1.97 -13.14
C ARG A 145 10.05 0.64 -13.72
N GLN A 146 9.18 -0.37 -13.75
CA GLN A 146 9.38 -1.46 -14.70
C GLN A 146 9.00 -0.93 -16.08
N GLY A 147 10.04 -0.57 -16.84
CA GLY A 147 9.97 -0.39 -18.28
C GLY A 147 9.94 -1.75 -18.97
N ASP A 148 9.05 -1.80 -19.96
CA ASP A 148 9.10 -2.51 -21.24
C ASP A 148 9.18 -4.04 -21.27
N SER A 149 8.11 -4.63 -21.79
CA SER A 149 8.11 -5.26 -23.13
C SER A 149 6.71 -5.19 -23.75
#